data_AF-A0A6N6RZ03-F1
#
_entry.id   AF-A0A6N6RZ03-F1
#
_cell.length_a   1.000
_cell.length_b   1.000
_cell.length_c   1.000
_cell.angle_alpha   90.00
_cell.angle_beta   90.00
_cell.angle_gamma   90.00
#
_symmetry.space_group_name_H-M   'P 1'
#
loop_
_entity.id
_entity.type
_entity.pdbx_description
1 polymer ?
#
loop_
_entity_poly.entity_id
_entity_poly.type
_entity_poly.pdbx_seq_one_letter_code
_entity_poly.pdbx_strand_id
1 'polypeptide(L)'
;AEIARGKRKIREYVEEYTLAKGKRINVLGEGRLINLAAAEGHPSSVMDMSFANQALCAEYVVKNAKKLEKRVYDVPAAVDQSVARIKLKAKGIKIDKLTPEQKKYLSSWEMGT
;
A
#
# COMPACT_ATOMS: atom_id res chain seq x y z
N ALA A 1 14.70 6.08 -29.28
CA ALA A 1 15.93 6.61 -28.66
C ALA A 1 16.48 7.84 -29.40
N GLU A 2 15.67 8.57 -30.19
CA GLU A 2 16.13 9.67 -31.06
C GLU A 2 16.08 11.08 -30.43
N ILE A 3 15.57 11.23 -29.21
CA ILE A 3 15.36 12.56 -28.59
C ILE A 3 16.65 13.09 -27.93
N ALA A 4 17.52 12.19 -27.46
CA ALA A 4 18.74 12.54 -26.76
C ALA A 4 19.94 12.59 -27.72
N ARG A 5 20.69 13.70 -27.67
CA ARG A 5 21.94 13.92 -28.41
C ARG A 5 23.19 13.49 -27.62
N GLY A 6 23.04 13.25 -26.32
CA GLY A 6 24.13 12.77 -25.47
C GLY A 6 23.58 12.16 -24.18
N LYS A 7 24.36 11.23 -23.61
CA LYS A 7 24.04 10.53 -22.36
C LYS A 7 25.31 10.45 -21.53
N ARG A 8 25.24 10.80 -20.24
CA ARG A 8 26.33 10.57 -19.29
C ARG A 8 25.80 10.07 -17.95
N LYS A 9 26.55 9.16 -17.32
CA LYS A 9 26.29 8.72 -15.96
C LYS A 9 26.78 9.81 -14.99
N ILE A 10 25.89 10.30 -14.13
CA ILE A 10 26.25 11.30 -13.11
C ILE A 10 26.67 10.60 -11.82
N ARG A 11 25.87 9.62 -11.40
CA ARG A 11 26.14 8.72 -10.28
C ARG A 11 25.32 7.44 -10.44
N GLU A 12 25.41 6.53 -9.47
CA GLU A 12 24.54 5.36 -9.44
C GLU A 12 23.06 5.79 -9.45
N TYR A 13 22.25 5.12 -10.27
CA TYR A 13 20.83 5.42 -10.52
C TYR A 13 20.50 6.80 -11.08
N VAL A 14 21.49 7.60 -11.51
CA VAL A 14 21.24 8.93 -12.12
C VAL A 14 22.00 9.07 -13.43
N GLU A 15 21.24 9.17 -14.51
CA GLU A 15 21.75 9.40 -15.86
C GLU A 15 21.25 10.74 -16.39
N GLU A 16 22.15 11.56 -16.91
CA GLU A 16 21.78 12.80 -17.58
C GLU A 16 21.70 12.58 -19.08
N TYR A 17 20.57 12.98 -19.67
CA TYR A 17 20.32 13.01 -21.09
C TYR A 17 20.33 14.46 -21.57
N THR A 18 21.15 14.75 -22.57
CA THR A 18 21.14 16.03 -23.28
C THR A 18 20.18 15.94 -24.46
N LEU A 19 19.15 16.76 -24.47
CA LEU A 19 18.14 16.83 -25.52
C LEU A 19 18.55 17.81 -26.63
N ALA A 20 17.73 17.88 -27.68
CA ALA A 20 17.84 18.94 -28.67
C ALA A 20 17.82 20.34 -28.01
N LYS A 21 18.58 21.28 -28.58
CA LYS A 21 18.76 22.65 -28.07
C LYS A 21 19.47 22.74 -26.70
N GLY A 22 20.18 21.70 -26.27
CA GLY A 22 21.07 21.74 -25.09
C GLY A 22 20.36 21.59 -23.73
N LYS A 23 19.05 21.37 -23.70
CA LYS A 23 18.32 21.07 -22.46
C LYS A 23 18.80 19.74 -21.88
N ARG A 24 19.01 19.66 -20.56
CA ARG A 24 19.46 18.44 -19.87
C ARG A 24 18.37 17.91 -18.95
N ILE A 25 18.20 16.59 -18.89
CA ILE A 25 17.25 15.90 -18.00
C ILE A 25 18.00 14.80 -17.26
N ASN A 26 17.83 14.73 -15.94
CA ASN A 26 18.29 13.61 -15.13
C ASN A 26 17.17 12.56 -15.03
N VAL A 27 17.44 11.36 -15.53
CA VAL A 27 16.58 10.20 -15.40
C VAL A 27 17.07 9.40 -14.21
N LEU A 28 16.14 9.14 -13.28
CA LEU A 28 16.41 8.38 -12.06
C LEU A 28 16.01 6.92 -12.27
N GLY A 29 16.86 5.97 -11.87
CA GLY A 29 16.57 4.54 -11.88
C GLY A 29 16.17 3.99 -13.26
N GLU A 30 16.60 4.64 -14.35
CA GLU A 30 16.18 4.32 -15.73
C GLU A 30 14.65 4.34 -15.93
N GLY A 31 13.92 5.13 -15.12
CA GLY A 31 12.46 5.17 -15.14
C GLY A 31 11.77 4.00 -14.41
N ARG A 32 12.54 3.14 -13.73
CA ARG A 32 12.00 2.13 -12.81
C ARG A 32 11.52 2.78 -11.51
N LEU A 33 10.88 1.99 -10.66
CA LEU A 33 10.39 2.42 -9.35
C LEU A 33 11.55 2.93 -8.48
N ILE A 34 11.73 4.25 -8.42
CA ILE A 34 12.94 4.87 -7.88
C ILE A 34 13.14 4.58 -6.40
N ASN A 35 12.05 4.46 -5.64
CA ASN A 35 12.08 4.11 -4.23
C ASN A 35 12.63 2.70 -3.98
N LEU A 36 12.50 1.78 -4.94
CA LEU A 36 13.07 0.43 -4.87
C LEU A 36 14.42 0.33 -5.58
N ALA A 37 14.59 1.09 -6.65
CA ALA A 37 15.79 1.03 -7.48
C ALA A 37 16.98 1.77 -6.85
N ALA A 38 16.73 2.89 -6.17
CA ALA A 38 17.78 3.74 -5.60
C ALA A 38 17.62 3.97 -4.08
N ALA A 39 16.71 3.25 -3.43
CA ALA A 39 16.47 3.28 -2.00
C ALA A 39 15.93 1.91 -1.54
N GLU A 40 15.52 1.81 -0.28
CA GLU A 40 15.12 0.55 0.36
C GLU A 40 13.60 0.28 0.29
N GLY A 41 12.87 1.04 -0.52
CA GLY A 41 11.42 0.93 -0.64
C GLY A 41 10.66 1.50 0.55
N HIS A 42 9.55 0.85 0.90
CA HIS A 42 8.75 1.24 2.06
C HIS A 42 9.38 0.68 3.34
N PRO A 43 9.41 1.45 4.44
CA PRO A 43 9.88 0.95 5.73
C PRO A 43 9.11 -0.30 6.18
N SER A 44 9.77 -1.16 6.96
CA SER A 44 9.17 -2.39 7.51
C SER A 44 7.87 -2.12 8.28
N SER A 45 7.76 -0.95 8.92
CA SER A 45 6.57 -0.52 9.67
C SER A 45 5.35 -0.20 8.79
N VAL A 46 5.52 -0.08 7.48
CA VAL A 46 4.44 0.06 6.49
C VAL A 46 4.20 -1.27 5.79
N MET A 47 5.28 -2.00 5.47
CA MET A 47 5.20 -3.30 4.80
C MET A 47 4.59 -4.40 5.67
N ASP A 48 4.71 -4.32 6.99
CA ASP A 48 4.14 -5.32 7.91
C ASP A 48 2.63 -5.47 7.78
N MET A 49 1.89 -4.37 7.58
CA MET A 49 0.45 -4.40 7.33
C MET A 49 0.12 -5.04 5.99
N SER A 50 0.92 -4.76 4.95
CA SER A 50 0.73 -5.36 3.62
C SER A 50 0.95 -6.87 3.66
N PHE A 51 2.02 -7.33 4.32
CA PHE A 51 2.32 -8.76 4.47
C PHE A 51 1.33 -9.46 5.39
N ALA A 52 0.82 -8.80 6.43
CA ALA A 52 -0.26 -9.34 7.27
C ALA A 52 -1.55 -9.55 6.47
N ASN A 53 -1.93 -8.58 5.62
CA ASN A 53 -3.07 -8.75 4.72
C ASN A 53 -2.84 -9.92 3.75
N GLN A 54 -1.66 -10.05 3.15
CA GLN A 54 -1.34 -11.18 2.27
C GLN A 54 -1.45 -12.54 2.99
N ALA A 55 -0.90 -12.65 4.20
CA ALA A 55 -0.94 -13.87 5.00
C ALA A 55 -2.38 -14.27 5.37
N LEU A 56 -3.18 -13.33 5.88
CA LEU A 56 -4.56 -13.60 6.28
C LEU A 56 -5.48 -13.83 5.08
N CYS A 57 -5.24 -13.18 3.94
CA CYS A 57 -5.95 -13.46 2.70
C CYS A 57 -5.60 -14.86 2.18
N ALA A 58 -4.34 -15.29 2.25
CA ALA A 58 -3.96 -16.65 1.88
C ALA A 58 -4.68 -17.69 2.75
N GLU A 59 -4.72 -17.47 4.07
CA GLU A 59 -5.51 -18.30 4.99
C GLU A 59 -7.01 -18.31 4.63
N TYR A 60 -7.58 -17.13 4.35
CA TYR A 60 -8.98 -16.98 3.95
C TYR A 60 -9.30 -17.79 2.68
N VAL A 61 -8.45 -17.70 1.66
CA VAL A 61 -8.60 -18.43 0.40
C VAL A 61 -8.56 -19.94 0.65
N VAL A 62 -7.59 -20.42 1.44
CA VAL A 62 -7.49 -21.86 1.77
C VAL A 62 -8.74 -22.34 2.50
N LYS A 63 -9.22 -21.60 3.50
CA LYS A 63 -10.40 -21.98 4.28
C LYS A 63 -11.71 -21.90 3.50
N ASN A 64 -11.80 -21.03 2.50
CA ASN A 64 -13.03 -20.76 1.76
C ASN A 64 -12.97 -21.21 0.30
N ALA A 65 -11.95 -21.97 -0.11
CA ALA A 65 -11.69 -22.32 -1.51
C ALA A 65 -12.92 -22.87 -2.26
N LYS A 66 -13.74 -23.70 -1.59
CA LYS A 66 -14.97 -24.28 -2.18
C LYS A 66 -16.08 -23.26 -2.46
N LYS A 67 -16.04 -22.10 -1.82
CA LYS A 67 -17.03 -21.01 -1.92
C LYS A 67 -16.57 -19.88 -2.85
N LEU A 68 -15.33 -19.93 -3.31
CA LEU A 68 -14.73 -18.91 -4.15
C LEU A 68 -14.78 -19.33 -5.62
N GLU A 69 -15.16 -18.39 -6.48
CA GLU A 69 -15.16 -18.51 -7.92
C GLU A 69 -13.80 -18.05 -8.48
N LYS A 70 -13.55 -18.33 -9.76
CA LYS A 70 -12.34 -17.87 -10.46
C LYS A 70 -12.49 -16.39 -10.87
N ARG A 71 -12.45 -15.51 -9.88
CA ARG A 71 -12.51 -14.05 -10.07
C ARG A 71 -11.63 -13.34 -9.04
N VAL A 72 -11.40 -12.06 -9.27
CA VAL A 72 -10.71 -11.20 -8.29
C VAL A 72 -11.72 -10.81 -7.21
N TYR A 73 -11.32 -10.96 -5.95
CA TYR A 73 -12.08 -10.53 -4.80
C TYR A 73 -11.34 -9.41 -4.08
N ASP A 74 -12.09 -8.45 -3.54
CA ASP A 74 -11.55 -7.52 -2.56
C ASP A 74 -11.17 -8.26 -1.26
N VAL A 75 -10.26 -7.65 -0.50
CA VAL A 75 -9.90 -8.14 0.83
C VAL A 75 -11.16 -8.12 1.72
N PRO A 76 -11.52 -9.24 2.38
CA PRO A 76 -12.66 -9.27 3.28
C PRO A 76 -12.50 -8.23 4.39
N ALA A 77 -13.53 -7.42 4.65
CA ALA A 77 -13.47 -6.35 5.66
C ALA A 77 -13.03 -6.83 7.05
N ALA A 78 -13.39 -8.07 7.43
CA ALA A 78 -12.96 -8.68 8.69
C ALA A 78 -11.44 -8.93 8.75
N VAL A 79 -10.81 -9.28 7.62
CA VAL A 79 -9.36 -9.46 7.51
C VAL A 79 -8.67 -8.12 7.68
N ASP A 80 -9.11 -7.10 6.95
CA ASP A 80 -8.51 -5.77 6.98
C ASP A 80 -8.63 -5.13 8.39
N GLN A 81 -9.80 -5.23 9.01
CA GLN A 81 -9.99 -4.80 10.40
C GLN A 81 -9.11 -5.57 11.40
N SER A 82 -8.85 -6.85 11.15
CA SER A 82 -7.99 -7.66 12.02
C SER A 82 -6.53 -7.19 11.92
N VAL A 83 -6.04 -6.91 10.71
CA VAL A 83 -4.70 -6.33 10.50
C VAL A 83 -4.57 -4.98 11.21
N ALA A 84 -5.56 -4.09 11.07
CA ALA A 84 -5.57 -2.80 11.75
C ALA A 84 -5.51 -2.96 13.28
N ARG A 85 -6.31 -3.87 13.86
CA ARG A 85 -6.30 -4.15 15.31
C ARG A 85 -4.95 -4.70 15.78
N ILE A 86 -4.35 -5.63 15.03
CA ILE A 86 -3.02 -6.19 15.36
C ILE A 86 -1.96 -5.09 15.35
N LYS A 87 -1.99 -4.20 14.33
CA LYS A 87 -1.07 -3.08 14.23
C LYS A 87 -1.16 -2.12 15.41
N LEU A 88 -2.39 -1.73 15.78
CA LEU A 88 -2.62 -0.84 16.92
C LEU A 88 -2.14 -1.48 18.24
N LYS A 89 -2.45 -2.77 18.43
CA LYS A 89 -1.97 -3.54 19.59
C LYS A 89 -0.44 -3.59 19.65
N ALA A 90 0.24 -3.85 18.53
CA ALA A 90 1.70 -3.86 18.44
C ALA A 90 2.32 -2.48 18.75
N LYS A 91 1.61 -1.39 18.45
CA LYS A 91 1.99 -0.02 18.83
C LYS A 91 1.62 0.37 20.27
N GLY A 92 0.97 -0.52 21.03
CA GLY A 92 0.45 -0.20 22.37
C GLY A 92 -0.73 0.79 22.37
N ILE A 93 -1.35 1.03 21.21
CA ILE A 93 -2.49 1.94 21.06
C ILE A 93 -3.77 1.19 21.42
N LYS A 94 -4.54 1.76 22.35
CA LYS A 94 -5.88 1.26 22.71
C LYS A 94 -6.92 2.02 21.90
N ILE A 95 -7.94 1.29 21.44
CA ILE A 95 -9.15 1.87 20.86
C ILE A 95 -10.30 1.70 21.83
N ASP A 96 -11.19 2.67 21.83
CA ASP A 96 -12.44 2.64 22.56
C ASP A 96 -13.45 1.68 21.92
N LYS A 97 -14.59 1.50 22.58
CA LYS A 97 -15.72 0.73 22.08
C LYS A 97 -16.97 1.58 22.26
N LEU A 98 -17.78 1.64 21.22
CA LEU A 98 -19.08 2.30 21.30
C LEU A 98 -19.91 1.70 22.44
N THR A 99 -20.50 2.56 23.26
CA THR A 99 -21.46 2.15 24.29
C THR A 99 -22.74 1.62 23.64
N PRO A 100 -23.57 0.85 24.38
CA PRO A 100 -24.87 0.44 23.88
C PRO A 100 -25.74 1.62 23.41
N GLU A 101 -25.74 2.75 24.13
CA GLU A 101 -26.50 3.93 23.71
C GLU A 101 -25.96 4.52 22.40
N GLN A 102 -24.64 4.65 22.26
CA GLN A 102 -24.01 5.17 21.04
C GLN A 102 -24.30 4.29 19.82
N LYS A 103 -24.30 2.96 19.98
CA LYS A 103 -24.69 2.04 18.91
C LYS A 103 -26.14 2.22 18.51
N LYS A 104 -27.04 2.30 19.50
CA LYS A 104 -28.48 2.51 19.27
C LYS A 104 -28.73 3.84 18.55
N TYR A 105 -28.04 4.90 18.95
CA TYR A 105 -28.10 6.21 18.30
C TYR A 105 -27.70 6.14 16.82
N LEU A 106 -26.58 5.49 16.50
CA LEU A 106 -26.08 5.37 15.12
C LEU A 106 -26.99 4.54 14.21
N SER A 107 -27.72 3.56 14.75
CA SER A 107 -28.58 2.66 13.98
C SER A 107 -30.06 3.06 13.96
N SER A 108 -30.46 4.05 14.77
CA SER A 108 -31.87 4.43 14.92
C SER A 108 -32.21 5.67 14.11
N TRP A 109 -33.28 5.57 13.33
CA TRP A 109 -33.92 6.70 12.64
C TRP A 109 -34.72 7.60 13.58
N GLU A 110 -34.95 7.18 14.84
CA GLU A 110 -35.77 7.91 15.81
C GLU A 110 -35.00 8.98 16.59
N MET A 111 -33.66 8.96 16.55
CA MET A 111 -32.80 9.84 17.37
C MET A 111 -31.87 10.77 16.56
N GLY A 112 -32.12 10.96 15.27
CA GLY A 112 -31.44 11.97 14.43
C GLY A 112 -32.27 12.32 13.19
N THR A 113 -32.07 13.53 12.64
CA THR A 113 -32.77 14.09 11.46
C THR A 113 -32.94 13.13 10.30
#